data_AF-A0A930GVC9-F1
#
_entry.id   AF-A0A930GVC9-F1
#
_cell.length_a   1.000
_cell.length_b   1.000
_cell.length_c   1.000
_cell.angle_alpha   90.00
_cell.angle_beta   90.00
_cell.angle_gamma   90.00
#
_symmetry.space_group_name_H-M   'P 1'
#
loop_
_entity.id
_entity.type
_entity.pdbx_description
1 polymer ?
#
loop_
_entity_poly.entity_id
_entity_poly.type
_entity_poly.pdbx_seq_one_letter_code
_entity_poly.pdbx_strand_id
1 'polypeptide(L)'
;MQPAVYILASQRNGTLYIGVTSNLIQRVYQHREHLAQGFTNQHHATLLVWYELHSTMEHAITREKQLKKWNRQWKLRLIEEKNPSWQDLWFEIIK
;
A
#
# COMPACT_ATOMS: atom_id res chain seq x y z
N MET A 1 15.10 2.34 8.68
CA MET A 1 13.99 1.45 8.24
C MET A 1 12.85 1.62 9.24
N GLN A 2 11.73 2.16 8.78
CA GLN A 2 10.57 2.50 9.62
C GLN A 2 9.38 1.60 9.24
N PRO A 3 8.67 1.01 10.22
CA PRO A 3 7.46 0.25 9.94
C PRO A 3 6.42 1.08 9.19
N ALA A 4 5.80 0.48 8.18
CA ALA A 4 4.81 1.14 7.35
C ALA A 4 3.67 0.21 6.98
N VAL A 5 2.45 0.74 6.94
CA VAL A 5 1.31 0.14 6.26
C VAL A 5 1.17 0.79 4.90
N TYR A 6 0.81 0.02 3.88
CA TYR A 6 0.67 0.52 2.52
C TYR A 6 -0.51 -0.12 1.81
N ILE A 7 -1.01 0.60 0.80
CA ILE A 7 -2.03 0.12 -0.12
C ILE A 7 -1.48 0.18 -1.54
N LEU A 8 -1.47 -0.97 -2.21
CA LEU A 8 -1.24 -1.06 -3.64
C LEU A 8 -2.56 -1.20 -4.38
N ALA A 9 -2.62 -0.64 -5.58
CA ALA A 9 -3.77 -0.76 -6.47
C ALA A 9 -3.34 -1.28 -7.84
N SER A 10 -4.24 -1.99 -8.53
CA SER A 10 -4.03 -2.33 -9.94
C SER A 10 -4.30 -1.15 -10.89
N GLN A 11 -5.31 -0.35 -10.55
CA GLN A 11 -5.70 0.88 -11.23
C GLN A 11 -6.63 1.68 -10.32
N ARG A 12 -7.02 2.89 -10.74
CA ARG A 12 -8.04 3.67 -10.03
C ARG A 12 -9.32 2.84 -9.85
N ASN A 13 -9.79 2.73 -8.60
CA ASN A 13 -10.94 1.91 -8.22
C ASN A 13 -10.81 0.41 -8.56
N GLY A 14 -9.60 -0.09 -8.78
CA GLY A 14 -9.31 -1.51 -9.05
C GLY A 14 -9.13 -2.36 -7.79
N THR A 15 -8.44 -3.48 -7.94
CA THR A 15 -8.08 -4.38 -6.84
C THR A 15 -7.15 -3.65 -5.88
N LEU A 16 -7.41 -3.78 -4.58
CA LEU A 16 -6.57 -3.21 -3.53
C LEU A 16 -5.86 -4.32 -2.76
N TYR A 17 -4.56 -4.16 -2.59
CA TYR A 17 -3.74 -4.98 -1.71
C TYR A 17 -3.27 -4.13 -0.53
N ILE A 18 -3.43 -4.64 0.69
CA ILE A 18 -3.02 -3.96 1.92
C ILE A 18 -1.95 -4.82 2.59
N GLY A 19 -0.81 -4.21 2.91
CA GLY A 19 0.30 -4.89 3.56
C GLY A 19 1.03 -4.02 4.56
N VAL A 20 1.91 -4.67 5.32
CA VAL A 20 2.83 -4.04 6.28
C VAL A 20 4.26 -4.46 5.97
N THR A 21 5.23 -3.60 6.25
CA THR A 21 6.66 -3.86 6.04
C THR A 21 7.52 -3.00 6.98
N SER A 22 8.74 -3.45 7.31
CA SER A 22 9.76 -2.63 7.98
C SER A 22 10.55 -1.76 6.99
N ASN A 23 10.46 -2.06 5.70
CA ASN A 23 11.12 -1.35 4.61
C ASN A 23 10.15 -1.14 3.45
N LEU A 24 9.59 0.06 3.35
CA LEU A 24 8.58 0.40 2.34
C LEU A 24 9.16 0.38 0.92
N ILE A 25 10.29 1.04 0.71
CA ILE A 25 10.94 1.17 -0.62
C ILE A 25 11.28 -0.22 -1.16
N GLN A 26 11.97 -1.05 -0.37
CA GLN A 26 12.34 -2.39 -0.80
C GLN A 26 11.11 -3.24 -1.13
N ARG A 27 10.04 -3.15 -0.32
CA ARG A 27 8.85 -3.97 -0.52
C ARG A 27 8.04 -3.54 -1.74
N VAL A 28 7.90 -2.24 -1.97
CA VAL A 28 7.21 -1.71 -3.15
C VAL A 28 8.00 -2.05 -4.40
N TYR A 29 9.33 -1.91 -4.39
CA TYR A 29 10.19 -2.37 -5.49
C TYR A 29 9.97 -3.85 -5.83
N GLN A 30 9.97 -4.73 -4.82
CA GLN A 30 9.71 -6.16 -5.02
C GLN A 30 8.37 -6.47 -5.70
N HIS A 31 7.31 -5.71 -5.36
CA HIS A 31 5.99 -5.90 -5.98
C HIS A 31 5.95 -5.35 -7.41
N ARG A 32 6.57 -4.19 -7.65
CA ARG A 32 6.63 -3.56 -8.99
C ARG A 32 7.40 -4.41 -9.99
N GLU A 33 8.54 -4.93 -9.58
CA GLU A 33 9.41 -5.78 -10.40
C GLU A 33 8.94 -7.25 -10.41
N HIS A 34 7.77 -7.55 -9.84
CA HIS A 34 7.20 -8.89 -9.76
C HIS A 34 8.13 -9.95 -9.12
N LEU A 35 9.08 -9.49 -8.29
CA LEU A 35 10.06 -10.33 -7.59
C LEU A 35 9.42 -11.10 -6.43
N ALA A 36 8.29 -10.62 -5.92
CA ALA A 36 7.46 -11.34 -4.96
C ALA A 36 6.36 -12.12 -5.71
N GLN A 37 6.46 -13.44 -5.75
CA GLN A 37 5.37 -14.29 -6.21
C GLN A 37 4.17 -14.17 -5.25
N GLY A 38 2.94 -14.06 -5.81
CA GLY A 38 1.71 -14.00 -5.02
C GLY A 38 0.60 -13.13 -5.61
N PHE A 39 -0.33 -12.73 -4.76
CA PHE A 39 -1.57 -12.01 -5.12
C PHE A 39 -1.35 -10.72 -5.92
N THR A 40 -0.36 -9.92 -5.54
CA THR A 40 -0.04 -8.65 -6.21
C THR A 40 0.43 -8.87 -7.65
N ASN A 41 1.18 -9.94 -7.90
CA ASN A 41 1.61 -10.33 -9.24
C ASN A 41 0.40 -10.81 -10.07
N GLN A 42 -0.45 -11.66 -9.49
CA GLN A 42 -1.64 -12.20 -10.17
C GLN A 42 -2.68 -11.14 -10.53
N HIS A 43 -2.81 -10.08 -9.72
CA HIS A 43 -3.80 -9.03 -9.91
C HIS A 43 -3.20 -7.69 -10.36
N HIS A 44 -1.91 -7.66 -10.74
CA HIS A 44 -1.18 -6.47 -11.17
C HIS A 44 -1.31 -5.28 -10.21
N ALA A 45 -1.41 -5.51 -8.90
CA ALA A 45 -1.55 -4.45 -7.90
C ALA A 45 -0.16 -3.88 -7.55
N THR A 46 0.38 -3.03 -8.43
CA THR A 46 1.75 -2.50 -8.35
C THR A 46 1.84 -0.98 -8.10
N LEU A 47 0.73 -0.25 -8.21
CA LEU A 47 0.69 1.20 -7.98
C LEU A 47 0.63 1.49 -6.49
N LEU A 48 1.60 2.22 -5.94
CA LEU A 48 1.55 2.65 -4.55
C LEU A 48 0.63 3.85 -4.43
N VAL A 49 -0.57 3.66 -3.90
CA VAL A 49 -1.59 4.73 -3.86
C VAL A 49 -1.77 5.38 -2.50
N TRP A 50 -1.29 4.71 -1.43
CA TRP A 50 -1.34 5.23 -0.06
C TRP A 50 -0.33 4.49 0.83
N TYR A 51 0.23 5.19 1.82
CA TYR A 51 1.01 4.59 2.90
C TYR A 51 0.93 5.41 4.19
N GLU A 52 1.22 4.77 5.33
CA GLU A 52 1.28 5.38 6.66
C GLU A 52 2.50 4.81 7.40
N LEU A 53 3.36 5.70 7.90
CA LEU A 53 4.55 5.34 8.68
C LEU A 53 4.20 5.26 10.17
N HIS A 54 4.79 4.28 10.86
CA HIS A 54 4.54 4.05 12.28
C HIS A 54 5.84 4.02 13.08
N SER A 55 5.74 4.30 14.38
CA SER A 55 6.86 4.20 15.32
C SER A 55 7.26 2.76 15.63
N THR A 56 6.30 1.83 15.61
CA THR A 56 6.51 0.42 15.94
C THR A 56 5.84 -0.50 14.92
N MET A 57 6.37 -1.71 14.78
CA MET A 57 5.77 -2.74 13.92
C MET A 57 4.39 -3.16 14.42
N GLU A 58 4.18 -3.19 15.74
CA GLU A 58 2.90 -3.52 16.34
C GLU A 58 1.79 -2.54 15.95
N HIS A 59 2.09 -1.23 15.97
CA HIS A 59 1.15 -0.21 15.51
C HIS A 59 0.81 -0.40 14.02
N ALA A 60 1.82 -0.67 13.19
CA ALA A 60 1.62 -0.91 11.77
C ALA A 60 0.75 -2.17 11.52
N ILE A 61 1.02 -3.28 12.22
CA ILE A 61 0.22 -4.51 12.11
C ILE A 61 -1.23 -4.26 12.56
N THR A 62 -1.42 -3.52 13.65
CA THR A 62 -2.76 -3.18 14.16
C THR A 62 -3.52 -2.35 13.14
N ARG A 63 -2.87 -1.35 12.55
CA ARG A 63 -3.45 -0.49 11.52
C ARG A 63 -3.80 -1.30 10.26
N GLU A 64 -2.93 -2.19 9.81
CA GLU A 64 -3.18 -3.08 8.68
C GLU A 64 -4.43 -3.95 8.89
N LYS A 65 -4.57 -4.56 10.08
CA LYS A 65 -5.74 -5.37 10.45
C LYS A 65 -7.03 -4.54 10.45
N GLN A 66 -6.98 -3.30 10.95
CA GLN A 66 -8.13 -2.39 10.90
C GLN A 66 -8.53 -2.09 9.46
N LEU A 67 -7.57 -1.68 8.63
CA LEU A 67 -7.82 -1.36 7.22
C LEU A 67 -8.40 -2.56 6.47
N LYS A 68 -7.87 -3.78 6.67
CA LYS A 68 -8.42 -4.98 6.02
C LYS A 68 -9.89 -5.21 6.34
N LYS A 69 -10.33 -4.95 7.60
CA LYS A 69 -11.73 -5.07 8.04
C LYS A 69 -12.65 -3.95 7.52
N TRP A 70 -12.11 -2.83 7.06
CA TRP A 70 -12.95 -1.74 6.53
C TRP A 70 -13.67 -2.16 5.26
N ASN A 71 -14.88 -1.62 5.08
CA ASN A 71 -15.57 -1.72 3.81
C ASN A 71 -14.79 -0.98 2.71
N ARG A 72 -15.12 -1.31 1.45
CA ARG A 72 -14.42 -0.76 0.30
C ARG A 72 -14.51 0.77 0.22
N GLN A 73 -15.68 1.34 0.45
CA GLN A 73 -15.87 2.80 0.32
C GLN A 73 -14.97 3.57 1.29
N TRP A 74 -14.76 3.08 2.51
CA TRP A 74 -13.89 3.74 3.49
C TRP A 74 -12.43 3.69 3.07
N LYS A 75 -11.98 2.59 2.46
CA LYS A 75 -10.63 2.47 1.88
C LYS A 75 -10.42 3.45 0.73
N LEU A 76 -11.42 3.59 -0.15
CA LEU A 76 -11.35 4.54 -1.27
C LEU A 76 -11.27 5.99 -0.76
N ARG A 77 -12.12 6.37 0.21
CA ARG A 77 -12.04 7.70 0.83
C ARG A 77 -10.68 7.97 1.46
N LEU A 78 -10.13 7.01 2.19
CA LEU A 78 -8.79 7.14 2.79
C LEU A 78 -7.70 7.43 1.75
N ILE A 79 -7.75 6.74 0.60
CA ILE A 79 -6.82 6.98 -0.51
C ILE A 79 -7.07 8.39 -1.09
N GLU A 80 -8.32 8.71 -1.41
CA GLU A 80 -8.69 9.94 -2.12
C GLU A 80 -8.50 11.21 -1.28
N GLU A 81 -8.56 11.13 0.05
CA GLU A 81 -8.25 12.24 0.96
C GLU A 81 -6.80 12.73 0.85
N LYS A 82 -5.87 11.86 0.48
CA LYS A 82 -4.44 12.18 0.34
C LYS A 82 -3.96 12.16 -1.11
N ASN A 83 -4.59 11.33 -1.93
CA ASN A 83 -4.19 11.06 -3.31
C ASN A 83 -5.43 10.98 -4.22
N PRO A 84 -6.14 12.10 -4.44
CA PRO A 84 -7.40 12.12 -5.20
C PRO A 84 -7.23 11.71 -6.67
N SER A 85 -6.01 11.88 -7.20
CA SER A 85 -5.65 11.51 -8.58
C SER A 85 -5.08 10.10 -8.69
N TRP A 86 -4.94 9.37 -7.58
CA TRP A 86 -4.38 8.01 -7.54
C TRP A 86 -2.99 7.94 -8.19
N GLN A 87 -2.18 8.99 -7.98
CA GLN A 87 -0.81 9.02 -8.43
C GLN A 87 -0.01 7.89 -7.79
N ASP A 88 0.95 7.37 -8.54
CA ASP A 88 1.87 6.36 -8.05
C ASP A 88 2.92 7.02 -7.14
N LEU A 89 2.71 6.90 -5.83
CA LEU A 89 3.54 7.52 -4.79
C LEU A 89 4.95 6.91 -4.72
N TRP A 90 5.22 5.83 -5.48
CA TRP A 90 6.57 5.29 -5.63
C TRP A 90 7.58 6.39 -5.97
N PHE A 91 7.25 7.27 -6.92
CA PHE A 91 8.14 8.34 -7.37
C PHE A 91 8.36 9.44 -6.31
N GLU A 92 7.52 9.49 -5.27
CA GLU A 92 7.67 10.43 -4.16
C GLU A 92 8.61 9.88 -3.09
N ILE A 93 8.62 8.57 -2.86
CA ILE A 93 9.38 7.94 -1.76
C ILE A 93 10.82 7.52 -2.14
N ILE A 94 11.17 7.54 -3.43
CA ILE A 94 12.52 7.21 -3.92
C ILE A 94 13.41 8.44 -4.14
N LYS A 95 12.92 9.63 -3.79
CA LYS A 95 13.69 10.87 -3.89
C LYS A 95 14.72 11.01 -2.77
#